data_AF-A0A9N8X1I2-F1
#
_entry.id   AF-A0A9N8X1I2-F1
#
_cell.length_a   1.000
_cell.length_b   1.000
_cell.length_c   1.000
_cell.angle_alpha   90.00
_cell.angle_beta   90.00
_cell.angle_gamma   90.00
#
_symmetry.space_group_name_H-M   'P 1'
#
loop_
_entity.id
_entity.type
_entity.pdbx_description
1 polymer ?
#
loop_
_entity_poly.entity_id
_entity_poly.type
_entity_poly.pdbx_seq_one_letter_code
_entity_poly.pdbx_strand_id
1 'polypeptide(L)'
;MIDASRTSLESRLDNWANAPRGAYDPVDAAEIEAAWMRLDPRHKDLLRMVYLWHAGREVVCRRLKIPRHPRSRYELELASARQALGRVLERPQK
;
A
#
# COMPACT_ATOMS: atom_id res chain seq x y z
N MET A 1 -21.56 -11.65 8.51
CA MET A 1 -20.72 -11.32 7.33
C MET A 1 -20.27 -9.88 7.53
N ILE A 2 -19.04 -9.67 7.99
CA ILE A 2 -18.51 -8.31 8.17
C ILE A 2 -18.15 -7.82 6.77
N ASP A 3 -18.86 -6.77 6.36
CA ASP A 3 -18.74 -6.13 5.07
C ASP A 3 -17.34 -5.50 4.93
N ALA A 4 -16.42 -6.21 4.26
CA ALA A 4 -15.07 -5.76 3.96
C ALA A 4 -15.05 -4.44 3.16
N SER A 5 -16.20 -4.00 2.62
CA SER A 5 -16.33 -2.74 1.89
C SER A 5 -16.37 -1.49 2.78
N ARG A 6 -16.53 -1.62 4.11
CA ARG A 6 -16.54 -0.46 5.03
C ARG A 6 -15.21 -0.17 5.72
N THR A 7 -14.21 -1.04 5.58
CA THR A 7 -12.89 -0.84 6.20
C THR A 7 -12.05 0.07 5.31
N SER A 8 -11.48 1.14 5.86
CA SER A 8 -10.67 2.08 5.07
C SER A 8 -9.46 1.37 4.44
N LEU A 9 -9.04 1.79 3.24
CA LEU A 9 -7.84 1.23 2.58
C LEU A 9 -6.60 1.30 3.48
N GLU A 10 -6.49 2.33 4.31
CA GLU A 10 -5.37 2.48 5.26
C GLU A 10 -5.36 1.35 6.30
N SER A 11 -6.52 1.03 6.86
CA SER A 11 -6.67 -0.05 7.84
C SER A 11 -6.39 -1.44 7.23
N ARG A 12 -6.75 -1.65 5.96
CA ARG A 12 -6.42 -2.87 5.21
C ARG A 12 -4.92 -2.99 4.95
N LEU A 13 -4.27 -1.87 4.61
CA LEU A 13 -2.81 -1.80 4.44
C LEU A 13 -2.07 -2.03 5.76
N ASP A 14 -2.59 -1.53 6.88
CA ASP A 14 -2.05 -1.79 8.21
C ASP A 14 -2.21 -3.27 8.60
N ASN A 15 -3.36 -3.87 8.29
CA ASN A 15 -3.59 -5.30 8.46
C ASN A 15 -2.58 -6.14 7.66
N TRP A 16 -2.40 -5.82 6.38
CA TRP A 16 -1.38 -6.44 5.52
C TRP A 16 0.05 -6.24 6.06
N ALA A 17 0.38 -5.04 6.56
CA ALA A 17 1.69 -4.75 7.16
C ALA A 17 1.96 -5.53 8.47
N ASN A 18 0.90 -5.93 9.16
CA ASN A 18 0.95 -6.74 10.37
C ASN A 18 1.00 -8.25 10.10
N ALA A 19 0.88 -8.70 8.84
CA ALA A 19 1.00 -10.12 8.47
C ALA A 19 2.24 -10.83 9.08
N PRO A 20 3.46 -10.26 9.05
CA PRO A 20 4.63 -10.87 9.70
C PRO A 20 4.67 -10.68 11.23
N ARG A 21 3.80 -9.85 11.81
CA ARG A 21 3.78 -9.48 13.24
C ARG A 21 2.75 -10.24 14.07
N GLY A 22 1.89 -11.02 13.43
CA GLY A 22 1.03 -12.01 14.08
C GLY A 22 -0.46 -11.71 14.03
N ALA A 23 -0.93 -10.65 14.71
CA ALA A 23 -2.37 -10.33 14.74
C ALA A 23 -2.79 -9.62 13.43
N TYR A 24 -3.34 -10.37 12.49
CA TYR A 24 -3.90 -9.85 11.24
C TYR A 24 -5.04 -10.75 10.73
N ASP A 25 -5.90 -10.20 9.87
CA ASP A 25 -6.87 -10.94 9.07
C ASP A 25 -6.16 -11.50 7.82
N PRO A 26 -5.99 -12.84 7.72
CA PRO A 26 -5.28 -13.45 6.61
C PRO A 26 -6.05 -13.39 5.30
N VAL A 27 -7.37 -13.27 5.33
CA VAL A 27 -8.19 -13.14 4.11
C VAL A 27 -7.95 -11.78 3.48
N ASP A 28 -8.07 -10.72 4.29
CA ASP A 28 -7.81 -9.35 3.82
C ASP A 28 -6.35 -9.17 3.37
N ALA A 29 -5.38 -9.69 4.13
CA ALA A 29 -3.98 -9.61 3.75
C ALA A 29 -3.68 -10.34 2.43
N ALA A 30 -4.32 -11.49 2.17
CA ALA A 30 -4.17 -12.20 0.91
C ALA A 30 -4.78 -11.43 -0.28
N GLU A 31 -5.92 -10.75 -0.08
CA GLU A 31 -6.52 -9.87 -1.10
C GLU A 31 -5.60 -8.69 -1.43
N ILE A 32 -5.06 -8.03 -0.41
CA ILE A 32 -4.10 -6.93 -0.58
C ILE A 32 -2.83 -7.43 -1.28
N GLU A 33 -2.28 -8.60 -0.90
CA GLU A 33 -1.10 -9.18 -1.54
C GLU A 33 -1.37 -9.49 -3.03
N ALA A 34 -2.51 -10.09 -3.36
CA ALA A 34 -2.88 -10.39 -4.74
C ALA A 34 -3.04 -9.12 -5.59
N ALA A 35 -3.64 -8.06 -5.03
CA ALA A 35 -3.74 -6.77 -5.69
C ALA A 35 -2.38 -6.08 -5.82
N TRP A 36 -1.56 -6.14 -4.77
CA TRP A 36 -0.20 -5.61 -4.75
C TRP A 36 0.66 -6.26 -5.82
N MET A 37 0.57 -7.58 -6.01
CA MET A 37 1.29 -8.32 -7.06
C MET A 37 0.94 -7.88 -8.49
N ARG A 38 -0.20 -7.21 -8.71
CA ARG A 38 -0.64 -6.70 -10.01
C ARG A 38 -0.28 -5.22 -10.24
N LEU A 39 0.24 -4.52 -9.23
CA LEU A 39 0.65 -3.13 -9.36
C LEU A 39 1.92 -2.94 -10.19
N ASP A 40 2.08 -1.72 -10.69
CA ASP A 40 3.33 -1.26 -11.29
C ASP A 40 4.50 -1.39 -10.28
N PRO A 41 5.70 -1.82 -10.71
CA PRO A 41 6.86 -1.96 -9.82
C PRO A 41 7.17 -0.73 -8.97
N ARG A 42 6.99 0.48 -9.51
CA ARG A 42 7.24 1.73 -8.77
C ARG A 42 6.27 1.89 -7.60
N HIS A 43 4.99 1.62 -7.81
CA HIS A 43 3.98 1.68 -6.75
C HIS A 43 4.18 0.54 -5.73
N LYS A 44 4.59 -0.65 -6.19
CA LYS A 44 4.91 -1.78 -5.30
C LYS A 44 6.02 -1.43 -4.33
N ASP A 45 7.14 -0.91 -4.84
CA ASP A 45 8.30 -0.55 -4.04
C ASP A 45 7.96 0.56 -3.04
N LEU A 46 7.17 1.56 -3.46
CA LEU A 46 6.70 2.62 -2.58
C LEU A 46 5.88 2.07 -1.40
N LEU A 47 4.85 1.27 -1.69
CA LEU A 47 3.99 0.68 -0.66
C LEU A 47 4.77 -0.27 0.24
N ARG A 48 5.67 -1.09 -0.31
CA ARG A 48 6.55 -1.98 0.46
C ARG A 48 7.43 -1.20 1.43
N MET A 49 8.06 -0.12 0.97
CA MET A 49 8.91 0.68 1.84
C MET A 49 8.10 1.36 2.95
N VAL A 50 6.92 1.91 2.63
CA VAL A 50 6.12 2.66 3.60
C VAL A 50 5.45 1.74 4.62
N TYR A 51 4.82 0.66 4.18
CA TYR A 51 3.98 -0.19 5.04
C TYR A 51 4.74 -1.39 5.61
N LEU A 52 5.51 -2.13 4.79
CA LEU A 52 6.22 -3.31 5.29
C LEU A 52 7.52 -2.96 6.01
N TRP A 53 8.27 -1.98 5.51
CA TRP A 53 9.55 -1.58 6.11
C TRP A 53 9.43 -0.42 7.09
N HIS A 54 8.28 0.26 7.14
CA HIS A 54 8.09 1.51 7.87
C HIS A 54 9.20 2.54 7.60
N ALA A 55 9.67 2.59 6.35
CA ALA A 55 10.75 3.46 5.94
C ALA A 55 10.30 4.93 6.01
N GLY A 56 11.10 5.77 6.65
CA GLY A 56 10.84 7.20 6.70
C GLY A 56 10.91 7.84 5.30
N ARG A 57 10.18 8.94 5.13
CA ARG A 57 10.09 9.72 3.88
C ARG A 57 11.44 9.94 3.20
N GLU A 58 12.47 10.29 3.96
CA GLU A 58 13.81 10.59 3.42
C GLU A 58 14.46 9.39 2.72
N VAL A 59 14.26 8.19 3.27
CA VAL A 59 14.77 6.93 2.69
C VAL A 59 14.02 6.62 1.40
N VAL A 60 12.69 6.73 1.45
CA VAL A 60 11.82 6.48 0.29
C VAL A 60 12.14 7.45 -0.85
N CYS A 61 12.20 8.75 -0.57
CA CYS A 61 12.50 9.77 -1.56
C CYS A 61 13.87 9.54 -2.21
N ARG A 62 14.89 9.20 -1.41
CA ARG A 62 16.23 8.88 -1.93
C ARG A 62 16.21 7.67 -2.85
N ARG A 63 15.53 6.59 -2.44
CA ARG A 63 15.57 5.30 -3.16
C ARG A 63 14.72 5.29 -4.42
N LEU A 64 13.56 5.93 -4.40
CA LEU A 64 12.66 6.06 -5.56
C LEU A 64 12.95 7.31 -6.41
N LYS A 65 14.01 8.05 -6.07
CA LYS A 65 14.40 9.30 -6.73
C LYS A 65 13.25 10.32 -6.77
N ILE A 66 12.42 10.35 -5.74
CA ILE A 66 11.35 11.35 -5.59
C ILE A 66 12.02 12.64 -5.08
N PRO A 67 11.78 13.79 -5.74
CA PRO A 67 12.31 15.06 -5.27
C PRO A 67 11.81 15.36 -3.85
N ARG A 68 12.74 15.63 -2.92
CA ARG A 68 12.43 15.89 -1.51
C ARG A 68 11.59 17.15 -1.29
N HIS A 69 11.70 18.11 -2.21
CA HIS A 69 10.97 19.36 -2.18
C HIS A 69 10.26 19.59 -3.54
N PRO A 70 9.01 20.08 -3.54
CA PRO A 70 8.14 20.30 -2.37
C PRO A 70 7.66 18.99 -1.73
N ARG A 71 7.33 19.03 -0.43
CA ARG A 71 6.85 17.87 0.35
C ARG A 71 5.65 17.17 -0.30
N SER A 72 4.80 17.95 -0.96
CA SER A 72 3.62 17.47 -1.68
C SER A 72 3.94 16.45 -2.76
N ARG A 73 5.16 16.41 -3.33
CA ARG A 73 5.55 15.40 -4.32
C ARG A 73 5.53 13.99 -3.74
N TYR A 74 6.07 13.81 -2.55
CA TYR A 74 6.02 12.52 -1.85
C TYR A 74 4.57 12.12 -1.56
N GLU A 75 3.77 13.05 -1.06
CA GLU A 75 2.38 12.80 -0.70
C GLU A 75 1.54 12.44 -1.93
N LEU A 76 1.79 13.09 -3.07
CA LEU A 76 1.15 12.80 -4.35
C LEU A 76 1.50 11.40 -4.87
N GLU A 77 2.78 11.02 -4.84
CA GLU A 77 3.22 9.67 -5.26
C GLU A 77 2.59 8.60 -4.36
N LEU A 78 2.55 8.83 -3.05
CA LEU A 78 1.93 7.90 -2.10
C LEU A 78 0.41 7.82 -2.29
N ALA A 79 -0.25 8.94 -2.56
CA ALA A 79 -1.68 8.96 -2.89
C ALA A 79 -1.97 8.23 -4.20
N SER A 80 -1.14 8.43 -5.23
CA SER A 80 -1.23 7.72 -6.51
C SER A 80 -1.08 6.22 -6.33
N ALA A 81 -0.10 5.76 -5.54
CA ALA A 81 0.10 4.34 -5.26
C ALA A 81 -1.09 3.72 -4.50
N ARG A 82 -1.63 4.41 -3.49
CA ARG A 82 -2.83 3.98 -2.76
C ARG A 82 -4.06 3.91 -3.68
N GLN A 83 -4.25 4.93 -4.51
CA GLN A 83 -5.36 4.94 -5.48
C GLN A 83 -5.23 3.82 -6.51
N ALA A 84 -4.02 3.58 -7.03
CA ALA A 84 -3.76 2.48 -7.95
C ALA A 84 -4.10 1.13 -7.31
N LEU A 85 -3.71 0.91 -6.05
CA LEU A 85 -4.06 -0.29 -5.30
C LEU A 85 -5.58 -0.42 -5.13
N GLY A 86 -6.25 0.66 -4.69
CA GLY A 86 -7.70 0.70 -4.55
C GLY A 86 -8.43 0.31 -5.84
N ARG A 87 -8.00 0.83 -6.99
CA ARG A 87 -8.57 0.48 -8.30
C ARG A 87 -8.38 -1.00 -8.66
N VAL A 88 -7.26 -1.60 -8.27
CA VAL A 88 -7.03 -3.04 -8.50
C VAL A 88 -7.94 -3.87 -7.60
N LEU A 89 -8.15 -3.44 -6.35
CA LEU A 89 -9.05 -4.10 -5.39
C LEU A 89 -10.53 -3.99 -5.81
N GLU A 90 -10.94 -2.83 -6.32
CA GLU A 90 -12.29 -2.59 -6.87
C GLU A 90 -12.57 -3.38 -8.15
N ARG A 91 -11.54 -3.92 -8.79
CA ARG A 91 -11.67 -4.80 -9.96
C ARG A 91 -11.42 -6.25 -9.52
N PRO A 92 -12.35 -6.86 -8.75
CA PRO A 92 -12.21 -8.22 -8.27
C PRO A 92 -12.03 -9.15 -9.48
N GLN A 93 -11.14 -10.11 -9.31
CA GLN A 93 -10.85 -11.16 -10.28
C GLN A 93 -12.18 -11.83 -10.68
N LYS A 94 -12.51 -11.82 -11.97
CA LYS A 94 -13.57 -12.66 -12.54
C LYS A 94 -13.02 -14.03 -12.89
#